data_AF-A0A927NMY7-F1
#
_entry.id   AF-A0A927NMY7-F1
#
_cell.length_a   1.000
_cell.length_b   1.000
_cell.length_c   1.000
_cell.angle_alpha   90.00
_cell.angle_beta   90.00
_cell.angle_gamma   90.00
#
_symmetry.space_group_name_H-M   'P 1'
#
loop_
_entity.id
_entity.type
_entity.pdbx_description
1 polymer ?
#
loop_
_entity_poly.entity_id
_entity_poly.type
_entity_poly.pdbx_seq_one_letter_code
_entity_poly.pdbx_strand_id
1 'polypeptide(L)'
;MKSVNQKLKQALVKKAVGYVAKEWVDELAVDKETGEMTVVKRKVTKKQVPPDLNAAKLLFEITGEKQFDVAFMSDDDLQNERQKLLDILEENNDKTN
;
A
#
# COMPACT_ATOMS: atom_id res chain seq x y z
N MET A 1 -4.88 11.76 -12.71
CA MET A 1 -5.79 10.82 -12.01
C MET A 1 -4.96 9.64 -11.54
N LYS A 2 -5.01 9.24 -10.25
CA LYS A 2 -4.23 8.09 -9.78
C LYS A 2 -4.72 6.81 -10.46
N SER A 3 -3.80 5.97 -10.93
CA SER A 3 -4.14 4.68 -11.54
C SER A 3 -4.85 3.77 -10.52
N VAL A 4 -5.64 2.82 -11.03
CA VAL A 4 -6.35 1.83 -10.18
C VAL A 4 -5.36 1.11 -9.26
N ASN A 5 -4.18 0.75 -9.78
CA ASN A 5 -3.11 0.11 -9.02
C ASN A 5 -2.61 0.97 -7.85
N GLN A 6 -2.45 2.28 -8.05
CA GLN A 6 -2.02 3.18 -6.99
C GLN A 6 -3.08 3.31 -5.89
N LYS A 7 -4.38 3.33 -6.25
CA LYS A 7 -5.46 3.35 -5.27
C LYS A 7 -5.52 2.05 -4.46
N LEU A 8 -5.33 0.92 -5.12
CA LEU A 8 -5.34 -0.39 -4.48
C LEU A 8 -4.19 -0.53 -3.46
N LYS A 9 -2.98 -0.12 -3.84
CA LYS A 9 -1.81 -0.08 -2.91
C LYS A 9 -2.10 0.78 -1.69
N GLN A 10 -2.69 1.97 -1.87
CA GLN A 10 -3.02 2.86 -0.76
C GLN A 10 -4.08 2.27 0.18
N ALA A 11 -5.08 1.58 -0.38
CA ALA A 11 -6.10 0.90 0.42
C ALA A 11 -5.50 -0.27 1.23
N LEU A 12 -4.60 -1.05 0.61
CA LEU A 12 -3.89 -2.14 1.28
C LEU A 12 -3.04 -1.63 2.45
N VAL A 13 -2.26 -0.56 2.24
CA VAL A 13 -1.47 0.07 3.30
C VAL A 13 -2.34 0.54 4.46
N LYS A 14 -3.44 1.24 4.18
CA LYS A 14 -4.39 1.69 5.23
C LYS A 14 -4.92 0.52 6.04
N LYS A 15 -5.24 -0.60 5.40
CA LYS A 15 -5.73 -1.79 6.07
C LYS A 15 -4.63 -2.45 6.93
N ALA A 16 -3.40 -2.50 6.42
CA ALA A 16 -2.25 -3.07 7.12
C ALA A 16 -1.91 -2.32 8.42
N VAL A 17 -1.92 -0.99 8.41
CA VAL A 17 -1.55 -0.16 9.58
C VAL A 17 -2.73 0.24 10.46
N GLY A 18 -3.96 -0.10 10.05
CA GLY A 18 -5.18 0.39 10.68
C GLY A 18 -5.51 1.83 10.30
N TYR A 19 -6.78 2.21 10.45
CA TYR A 19 -7.25 3.54 10.09
C TYR A 19 -8.52 3.93 10.85
N VAL A 20 -8.88 5.21 10.81
CA VAL A 20 -10.15 5.69 11.33
C VAL A 20 -11.12 5.88 10.17
N ALA A 21 -12.21 5.10 10.18
CA ALA A 21 -13.32 5.28 9.25
C ALA A 21 -14.22 6.41 9.75
N LYS A 22 -14.52 7.38 8.89
CA LYS A 22 -15.48 8.45 9.16
C LYS A 22 -16.76 8.15 8.41
N GLU A 23 -17.82 7.88 9.16
CA GLU A 23 -19.17 7.74 8.64
C GLU A 23 -19.94 9.02 8.98
N TRP A 24 -20.81 9.47 8.08
CA TRP A 24 -21.73 10.55 8.38
C TRP A 24 -23.15 10.22 7.94
N VAL A 25 -24.10 10.74 8.70
CA VAL A 25 -25.53 10.65 8.42
C VAL A 25 -26.07 12.07 8.38
N ASP A 26 -26.66 12.42 7.24
CA ASP A 26 -27.28 13.72 7.01
C ASP A 26 -28.79 13.60 7.21
N GLU A 27 -29.32 14.38 8.15
CA GLU A 27 -30.75 14.61 8.30
C GLU A 27 -31.14 15.70 7.32
N LEU A 28 -32.13 15.41 6.47
CA LEU A 28 -32.62 16.31 5.43
C LEU A 28 -33.98 16.89 5.82
N ALA A 29 -34.23 18.15 5.48
CA ALA A 29 -35.54 18.77 5.57
C ALA A 29 -35.85 19.52 4.28
N VAL A 30 -37.15 19.71 4.01
CA VAL A 30 -37.60 20.50 2.87
C VAL A 30 -37.45 21.98 3.20
N ASP A 31 -36.74 22.70 2.33
CA ASP A 31 -36.66 24.15 2.35
C ASP A 31 -38.04 24.72 2.03
N LYS A 32 -38.54 25.61 2.88
CA LYS A 32 -39.90 26.15 2.77
C LYS A 32 -40.06 27.15 1.62
N GLU A 33 -38.97 27.74 1.14
CA GLU A 33 -38.96 28.74 0.08
C GLU A 33 -38.67 28.11 -1.28
N THR A 34 -37.74 27.15 -1.34
CA THR A 34 -37.31 26.52 -2.60
C THR A 34 -37.97 25.16 -2.86
N GLY A 35 -38.51 24.51 -1.83
CA GLY A 35 -39.04 23.16 -1.90
C GLY A 35 -37.97 22.06 -2.02
N GLU A 36 -36.69 22.42 -1.95
CA GLU A 36 -35.57 21.49 -2.10
C GLU A 36 -35.19 20.80 -0.79
N MET A 37 -34.62 19.60 -0.87
CA MET A 37 -34.10 18.89 0.30
C MET A 37 -32.75 19.48 0.72
N THR A 38 -32.69 20.06 1.92
CA THR A 38 -31.48 20.66 2.49
C THR A 38 -30.98 19.84 3.69
N VAL A 39 -29.65 19.73 3.85
CA VAL A 39 -29.05 19.09 5.01
C VAL A 39 -29.22 20.00 6.22
N VAL A 40 -30.04 19.59 7.19
CA VAL A 40 -30.28 20.37 8.41
C VAL A 40 -29.36 19.95 9.55
N LYS A 41 -28.85 18.71 9.53
CA LYS A 41 -27.94 18.22 10.56
C LYS A 41 -27.08 17.08 10.03
N ARG A 42 -25.79 17.08 10.40
CA ARG A 42 -24.85 16.02 10.06
C ARG A 42 -24.32 15.36 11.33
N LYS A 43 -24.66 14.09 11.52
CA LYS A 43 -24.05 13.25 12.56
C LYS A 43 -22.78 12.61 12.01
N VAL A 44 -21.64 12.81 12.68
CA VAL A 44 -20.36 12.22 12.28
C VAL A 44 -19.94 11.17 13.29
N THR A 45 -19.69 9.94 12.83
CA THR A 45 -19.19 8.83 13.63
C THR A 45 -17.79 8.46 13.17
N LYS A 46 -16.84 8.34 14.11
CA LYS A 46 -15.49 7.86 13.85
C LYS A 46 -15.35 6.44 14.42
N LYS A 47 -15.07 5.46 13.57
CA LYS A 47 -14.80 4.08 13.98
C LYS A 47 -13.33 3.77 13.78
N GLN A 48 -12.70 3.21 14.82
CA GLN A 48 -11.33 2.74 14.71
C GLN A 48 -11.33 1.35 14.07
N VAL A 49 -10.65 1.24 12.93
CA VAL A 49 -10.38 -0.04 12.28
C VAL A 49 -8.97 -0.46 12.68
N PRO A 50 -8.82 -1.58 13.41
CA PRO A 50 -7.50 -2.03 13.86
C PRO A 50 -6.62 -2.45 12.67
N PRO A 51 -5.30 -2.50 12.86
CA PRO A 51 -4.37 -3.09 11.91
C PRO A 51 -4.74 -4.54 11.55
N ASP A 52 -4.62 -4.91 10.27
CA ASP A 52 -4.88 -6.26 9.78
C ASP A 52 -3.57 -6.97 9.42
N LEU A 53 -3.30 -8.09 10.12
CA LEU A 53 -2.08 -8.88 9.95
C LEU A 53 -1.95 -9.47 8.54
N ASN A 54 -3.04 -9.89 7.91
CA ASN A 54 -3.01 -10.45 6.56
C ASN A 54 -2.71 -9.36 5.52
N ALA A 55 -3.25 -8.16 5.72
CA ALA A 55 -2.91 -7.02 4.88
C ALA A 55 -1.44 -6.62 5.04
N ALA A 56 -0.88 -6.70 6.25
CA ALA A 56 0.53 -6.47 6.50
C ALA A 56 1.42 -7.53 5.83
N LYS A 57 1.10 -8.82 5.96
CA LYS A 57 1.82 -9.92 5.29
C LYS A 57 1.85 -9.74 3.77
N LEU A 58 0.69 -9.50 3.15
CA LEU A 58 0.60 -9.27 1.71
C LEU A 58 1.38 -8.01 1.29
N LEU A 59 1.37 -6.96 2.11
CA LEU A 59 2.18 -5.78 1.85
C LEU A 59 3.67 -6.14 1.90
N PHE A 60 4.14 -6.92 2.87
CA PHE A 60 5.50 -7.43 2.91
C PHE A 60 5.85 -8.34 1.72
N GLU A 61 4.94 -9.16 1.22
CA GLU A 61 5.20 -9.96 0.00
C GLU A 61 5.32 -9.08 -1.26
N ILE A 62 4.57 -7.97 -1.33
CA ILE A 62 4.55 -7.06 -2.48
C ILE A 62 5.67 -6.01 -2.43
N THR A 63 5.97 -5.48 -1.24
CA THR A 63 6.89 -4.34 -1.02
C THR A 63 8.10 -4.70 -0.19
N GLY A 64 8.02 -5.77 0.60
CA GLY A 64 9.21 -6.32 1.22
C GLY A 64 10.21 -6.53 0.11
N GLU A 65 11.40 -6.03 0.36
CA GLU A 65 12.47 -6.12 -0.60
C GLU A 65 12.48 -7.56 -1.10
N LYS A 66 12.23 -7.75 -2.39
CA LYS A 66 12.80 -8.88 -3.12
C LYS A 66 14.34 -8.72 -3.11
N GLN A 67 14.92 -8.47 -1.95
CA GLN A 67 16.31 -8.76 -1.71
C GLN A 67 16.35 -10.29 -1.69
N PHE A 68 16.55 -10.86 -2.89
CA PHE A 68 17.20 -12.15 -3.04
C PHE A 68 16.47 -13.33 -2.37
N ASP A 69 15.20 -13.57 -2.68
CA ASP A 69 14.72 -14.94 -2.50
C ASP A 69 15.27 -15.79 -3.66
N VAL A 70 16.54 -16.16 -3.52
CA VAL A 70 17.32 -17.00 -4.45
C VAL A 70 16.54 -18.26 -4.82
N ALA A 71 15.66 -18.73 -3.92
CA ALA A 71 14.83 -19.92 -4.11
C ALA A 71 13.82 -19.81 -5.27
N PHE A 72 13.49 -18.60 -5.74
CA PHE A 72 12.55 -18.37 -6.85
C PHE A 72 13.21 -17.91 -8.15
N MET A 73 14.53 -17.85 -8.21
CA MET A 73 15.28 -17.50 -9.42
C MET A 73 15.42 -18.74 -10.31
N SER A 74 15.30 -18.55 -11.63
CA SER A 74 15.63 -19.63 -12.58
C SER A 74 17.15 -19.87 -12.61
N ASP A 75 17.57 -21.03 -13.13
CA ASP A 75 19.00 -21.34 -13.28
C ASP A 75 19.75 -20.25 -14.08
N ASP A 76 19.12 -19.71 -15.12
CA ASP A 76 19.68 -18.62 -15.94
C ASP A 76 19.80 -17.32 -15.13
N ASP A 77 18.77 -16.97 -14.35
CA ASP A 77 18.80 -15.78 -13.48
C ASP A 77 19.88 -15.90 -12.41
N LEU A 78 20.06 -17.10 -11.83
CA LEU A 78 21.08 -17.40 -10.84
C LEU A 78 22.50 -17.26 -11.41
N GLN A 79 22.72 -17.73 -12.64
CA GLN A 79 24.00 -17.59 -13.32
C GLN A 79 24.35 -16.12 -13.59
N ASN A 80 23.36 -15.33 -14.02
CA ASN A 80 23.54 -13.91 -14.28
C ASN A 80 23.88 -13.13 -13.00
N GLU A 81 23.16 -13.37 -11.90
CA GLU A 81 23.44 -12.68 -10.64
C GLU A 81 24.78 -13.14 -10.05
N ARG A 82 25.16 -14.42 -10.19
CA ARG A 82 26.50 -14.91 -9.83
C ARG A 82 27.60 -14.15 -10.57
N GLN A 83 27.47 -14.01 -11.90
CA GLN A 83 28.50 -13.32 -12.69
C GLN A 83 28.63 -11.86 -12.27
N LYS A 84 27.51 -11.16 -12.15
CA LYS A 84 27.47 -9.76 -11.70
C LYS A 84 28.11 -9.57 -10.32
N LEU A 85 27.88 -10.49 -9.38
CA LEU A 85 28.51 -10.44 -8.06
C LEU A 85 30.02 -10.67 -8.11
N LEU A 86 30.50 -11.55 -9.00
CA LEU A 86 31.93 -11.74 -9.23
C LEU A 86 32.58 -10.48 -9.80
N ASP A 87 31.95 -9.85 -10.78
CA ASP A 87 32.43 -8.61 -11.39
C ASP A 87 32.55 -7.49 -10.34
N ILE A 88 31.56 -7.37 -9.44
CA ILE A 88 31.59 -6.42 -8.32
C ILE A 88 32.74 -6.73 -7.34
N LEU A 89 33.03 -8.00 -7.06
CA LEU A 89 34.13 -8.39 -6.18
C LEU A 89 35.49 -8.08 -6.82
N GLU A 90 35.65 -8.32 -8.12
CA GLU A 90 36.86 -7.97 -8.88
C GLU A 90 37.07 -6.45 -8.88
N GLU A 91 36.04 -5.67 -9.21
CA GLU A 91 36.10 -4.21 -9.16
C GLU A 91 36.48 -3.65 -7.78
N ASN A 92 36.02 -4.29 -6.71
CA ASN A 92 36.36 -3.85 -5.35
C ASN A 92 37.79 -4.24 -4.99
N ASN A 93 38.25 -5.43 -5.36
CA ASN A 93 39.65 -5.84 -5.14
C ASN A 93 40.63 -4.91 -5.88
N ASP A 94 40.33 -4.51 -7.11
CA ASP A 94 41.15 -3.59 -7.90
C ASP A 94 41.17 -2.15 -7.33
N LYS A 95 40.16 -1.76 -6.53
CA LYS A 95 40.12 -0.45 -5.85
C LYS A 95 40.86 -0.44 -4.50
N THR A 96 41.24 -1.61 -3.97
CA THR A 96 41.95 -1.76 -2.69
C THR A 96 43.44 -2.11 -2.81
N ASN A 97 43.96 -2.27 -4.03
CA ASN A 97 45.39 -2.37 -4.35
C ASN A 97 45.91 -1.06 -4.94
#